data_AF-A0A7W0TZ82-F1
#
_entry.id   AF-A0A7W0TZ82-F1
#
_cell.length_a   1.000
_cell.length_b   1.000
_cell.length_c   1.000
_cell.angle_alpha   90.00
_cell.angle_beta   90.00
_cell.angle_gamma   90.00
#
_symmetry.space_group_name_H-M   'P 1'
#
loop_
_entity.id
_entity.type
_entity.pdbx_description
1 polymer ?
#
loop_
_entity_poly.entity_id
_entity_poly.type
_entity_poly.pdbx_seq_one_letter_code
_entity_poly.pdbx_strand_id
1 'polypeptide(L)'
;MDVSSTARAYYSCEGGSSTYCNEAVDEALNAAIPLTGDERAAALAEVTRLYYEDFGAIPILYMPLNYGLAANLEWLPRLDGFMLIKEMHFTD
;
A
#
# COMPACT_ATOMS: atom_id res chain seq x y z
N MET A 1 -0.86 3.41 -7.14
CA MET A 1 -0.72 3.38 -5.67
C MET A 1 0.67 2.90 -5.36
N ASP A 2 1.39 3.57 -4.46
CA ASP A 2 2.71 3.15 -4.00
C ASP A 2 2.66 2.79 -2.50
N VAL A 3 3.82 2.47 -1.91
CA VAL A 3 3.91 1.97 -0.53
C VAL A 3 3.69 3.04 0.54
N SER A 4 3.57 4.34 0.22
CA SER A 4 3.65 5.38 1.25
C SER A 4 2.55 5.29 2.32
N SER A 5 1.34 4.87 1.93
CA SER A 5 0.24 4.66 2.89
C SER A 5 0.53 3.49 3.83
N THR A 6 1.06 2.39 3.30
CA THR A 6 1.48 1.22 4.08
C THR A 6 2.63 1.59 5.00
N ALA A 7 3.66 2.27 4.48
CA ALA A 7 4.82 2.66 5.26
C ALA A 7 4.45 3.57 6.43
N ARG A 8 3.55 4.54 6.21
CA ARG A 8 3.08 5.44 7.27
C ARG A 8 2.26 4.73 8.34
N ALA A 9 1.51 3.68 7.99
CA ALA A 9 0.68 2.95 8.95
C ALA A 9 1.44 1.86 9.72
N TYR A 10 2.40 1.18 9.07
CA TYR A 10 3.02 -0.05 9.56
C TYR A 10 4.54 0.01 9.74
N TYR A 11 5.26 0.87 9.01
CA TYR A 11 6.73 0.93 9.08
C TYR A 11 7.17 2.06 10.02
N SER A 12 6.38 3.14 10.08
CA SER A 12 6.67 4.31 10.88
C SER A 12 6.49 4.07 12.39
N CYS A 13 7.33 4.69 13.22
CA CYS A 13 7.20 4.61 14.67
C CYS A 13 5.89 5.21 15.19
N GLU A 14 5.33 6.22 14.49
CA GLU A 14 4.04 6.85 14.83
C GLU A 14 2.85 6.21 14.09
N GLY A 15 3.09 5.12 13.35
CA GLY A 15 2.05 4.41 12.62
C GLY A 15 1.04 3.76 13.58
N GLY A 16 -0.25 4.05 13.40
CA GLY A 16 -1.30 3.54 14.29
C GLY A 16 -1.47 2.01 14.30
N SER A 17 -0.86 1.30 13.35
CA SER A 17 -0.80 -0.17 13.31
C SER A 17 0.63 -0.71 13.38
N SER A 18 1.59 0.15 13.69
CA SER A 18 2.99 -0.25 13.80
C SER A 18 3.24 -1.00 15.10
N THR A 19 4.02 -2.07 15.01
CA THR A 19 4.60 -2.81 16.15
C THR A 19 6.12 -2.79 16.11
N TYR A 20 6.66 -1.93 15.24
CA TYR A 20 8.05 -1.81 14.84
C TYR A 20 8.46 -0.34 14.90
N CYS A 21 9.72 -0.04 15.27
CA CYS A 21 10.22 1.32 15.23
C CYS A 21 11.70 1.35 14.87
N ASN A 22 12.01 2.02 13.77
CA ASN A 22 13.36 2.30 13.31
C ASN A 22 13.41 3.73 12.75
N GLU A 23 14.18 4.58 13.42
CA GLU A 23 14.27 6.00 13.10
C GLU A 23 14.81 6.27 11.69
N ALA A 24 15.67 5.38 11.15
CA ALA A 24 16.20 5.52 9.80
C ALA A 24 15.12 5.27 8.73
N VAL A 25 14.19 4.36 9.00
CA VAL A 25 13.02 4.13 8.13
C VAL A 25 12.10 5.35 8.15
N ASP A 26 11.88 5.96 9.32
CA ASP A 26 11.09 7.19 9.45
C ASP A 26 11.73 8.39 8.74
N GLU A 27 13.04 8.58 8.89
CA GLU A 27 13.78 9.64 8.19
C GLU A 27 13.67 9.47 6.68
N ALA A 28 13.94 8.27 6.17
CA ALA A 28 13.82 7.96 4.74
C ALA A 28 12.39 8.15 4.22
N LEU A 29 11.38 7.72 4.97
CA LEU A 29 9.98 7.90 4.60
C LEU A 29 9.60 9.38 4.56
N ASN A 30 9.99 10.16 5.56
CA ASN A 30 9.71 11.60 5.60
C ASN A 30 10.38 12.36 4.45
N ALA A 31 11.60 11.97 4.07
CA ALA A 31 12.28 12.51 2.90
C ALA A 31 11.59 12.12 1.58
N ALA A 32 10.99 10.92 1.49
CA ALA A 32 10.33 10.43 0.28
C ALA A 32 8.92 11.03 0.05
N ILE A 33 8.20 11.41 1.11
CA ILE A 33 6.84 11.95 1.03
C ILE A 33 6.68 13.15 0.08
N PRO A 34 7.54 14.19 0.13
CA PRO A 34 7.37 15.38 -0.73
C PRO A 34 7.80 15.16 -2.18
N LEU A 35 8.49 14.05 -2.50
CA LEU A 35 8.99 13.77 -3.85
C LEU A 35 7.85 13.38 -4.82
N THR A 36 8.13 13.42 -6.12
CA THR A 36 7.18 12.99 -7.17
C THR A 36 7.85 12.14 -8.25
N GLY A 37 7.05 11.50 -9.12
CA GLY A 37 7.55 10.74 -10.27
C GLY A 37 8.53 9.62 -9.91
N ASP A 38 9.54 9.42 -10.76
CA ASP A 38 10.53 8.35 -10.61
C ASP A 38 11.40 8.51 -9.38
N GLU A 39 11.66 9.75 -8.95
CA GLU A 39 12.44 10.05 -7.75
C GLU A 39 11.71 9.55 -6.49
N ARG A 40 10.40 9.80 -6.41
CA ARG A 40 9.55 9.25 -5.35
C ARG A 40 9.55 7.73 -5.37
N ALA A 41 9.43 7.12 -6.55
CA ALA A 41 9.40 5.66 -6.68
C ALA A 41 10.71 5.03 -6.17
N ALA A 42 11.85 5.61 -6.53
CA ALA A 42 13.16 5.16 -6.05
C ALA A 42 13.32 5.34 -4.53
N ALA A 43 12.93 6.50 -3.99
CA ALA A 43 13.03 6.77 -2.55
C ALA A 43 12.14 5.82 -1.72
N LEU A 44 10.92 5.54 -2.19
CA LEU A 44 10.01 4.61 -1.51
C LEU A 44 10.46 3.15 -1.63
N ALA A 45 11.15 2.77 -2.71
CA ALA A 45 11.77 1.46 -2.82
C ALA A 45 12.88 1.29 -1.77
N GLU A 46 13.64 2.36 -1.50
CA GLU A 46 14.68 2.35 -0.46
C GLU A 46 14.09 2.23 0.95
N VAL A 47 13.02 2.96 1.26
CA VAL A 47 12.27 2.79 2.53
C VAL A 47 11.84 1.34 2.73
N THR A 48 11.33 0.71 1.67
CA THR A 48 10.90 -0.69 1.70
C THR A 48 12.08 -1.64 1.93
N ARG A 49 13.23 -1.38 1.28
CA ARG A 49 14.47 -2.16 1.48
C ARG A 49 14.93 -2.10 2.94
N LEU A 50 15.02 -0.91 3.52
CA LEU A 50 15.44 -0.71 4.92
C LEU A 50 14.53 -1.49 5.89
N TYR A 51 13.21 -1.40 5.70
CA TYR A 51 12.25 -2.12 6.53
C TYR A 51 12.41 -3.65 6.46
N TYR A 52 12.68 -4.19 5.27
CA TYR A 52 12.86 -5.63 5.10
C TYR A 52 14.21 -6.16 5.58
N GLU A 53 15.29 -5.36 5.49
CA GLU A 53 16.60 -5.74 6.02
C GLU A 53 16.64 -5.79 7.55
N ASP A 54 15.80 -4.98 8.20
CA ASP A 54 15.60 -5.00 9.64
C ASP A 54 14.59 -6.06 10.10
N PHE A 55 14.09 -6.87 9.15
CA PHE A 55 13.09 -7.91 9.38
C PHE A 55 11.81 -7.42 10.09
N GLY A 56 11.44 -6.15 9.91
CA GLY A 56 10.27 -5.54 10.54
C GLY A 56 8.95 -6.23 10.18
N ALA A 57 8.89 -6.83 8.98
CA ALA A 57 7.95 -7.90 8.65
C ALA A 57 8.55 -8.82 7.59
N ILE A 58 8.16 -10.10 7.64
CA ILE A 58 8.53 -11.09 6.63
C ILE A 58 7.29 -11.35 5.77
N PRO A 59 7.31 -10.98 4.47
CA PRO A 59 6.16 -11.19 3.60
C PRO A 59 6.04 -12.68 3.28
N ILE A 60 4.88 -13.27 3.56
CA ILE A 60 4.63 -14.70 3.32
C ILE A 60 4.00 -14.93 1.95
N LEU A 61 2.95 -14.17 1.63
CA LEU A 61 2.21 -14.27 0.38
C LEU A 61 1.47 -12.98 0.07
N TYR A 62 1.17 -12.77 -1.21
CA TYR A 62 0.22 -11.76 -1.67
C TYR A 62 -1.13 -12.44 -1.94
N MET A 63 -2.20 -11.95 -1.32
CA MET A 63 -3.55 -12.44 -1.57
C MET A 63 -4.23 -11.58 -2.65
N PRO A 64 -4.50 -12.13 -3.85
CA PRO A 64 -5.24 -11.39 -4.86
C PRO A 64 -6.69 -11.18 -4.40
N LEU A 65 -7.25 -10.02 -4.75
CA LEU A 65 -8.68 -9.75 -4.54
C LEU A 65 -9.48 -10.49 -5.60
N ASN A 66 -10.25 -11.48 -5.16
CA ASN A 66 -11.14 -12.25 -6.01
C ASN A 66 -12.58 -11.90 -5.67
N TYR A 67 -13.39 -11.62 -6.69
CA TYR A 67 -14.78 -11.19 -6.53
C TYR A 67 -15.72 -12.15 -7.24
N GLY A 68 -16.79 -12.56 -6.55
CA GLY A 68 -17.92 -13.24 -7.17
C GLY A 68 -18.97 -12.20 -7.57
N LEU A 69 -19.21 -12.06 -8.87
CA LEU A 69 -20.17 -11.10 -9.43
C LEU A 69 -21.35 -11.82 -10.07
N ALA A 70 -22.52 -11.18 -10.07
CA ALA A 70 -23.62 -11.63 -10.91
C ALA A 70 -23.23 -11.50 -12.40
N ALA A 71 -23.74 -12.40 -13.25
CA ALA A 71 -23.37 -12.44 -14.66
C ALA A 71 -23.73 -11.15 -15.41
N ASN A 72 -24.75 -10.43 -14.95
CA ASN A 72 -25.21 -9.17 -15.52
C ASN A 72 -24.75 -7.95 -14.70
N LEU A 73 -23.78 -8.09 -13.79
CA LEU A 73 -23.21 -6.94 -13.08
C LEU A 73 -21.96 -6.45 -13.81
N GLU A 74 -22.01 -5.22 -14.31
CA GLU A 74 -20.83 -4.52 -14.84
C GLU A 74 -20.16 -3.70 -13.74
N TRP A 75 -18.90 -4.05 -13.46
CA TRP A 75 -18.04 -3.34 -12.52
C TRP A 75 -16.56 -3.64 -12.81
N LEU A 76 -15.72 -2.61 -12.77
CA LEU A 76 -14.26 -2.75 -12.83
C LEU A 76 -13.67 -2.63 -11.43
N PRO A 77 -13.05 -3.71 -10.89
CA PRO A 77 -12.41 -3.66 -9.58
C PRO A 77 -11.32 -2.61 -9.50
N ARG A 78 -11.28 -1.88 -8.38
CA ARG A 78 -10.26 -0.87 -8.10
C ARG A 78 -9.00 -1.53 -7.52
N LEU A 79 -7.84 -0.94 -7.79
CA LEU A 79 -6.56 -1.40 -7.24
C LEU A 79 -6.49 -1.30 -5.70
N ASP A 80 -7.22 -0.36 -5.12
CA ASP A 80 -7.30 -0.15 -3.67
C ASP A 80 -8.24 -1.12 -2.94
N GLY A 81 -8.91 -2.00 -3.68
CA GLY A 81 -9.85 -2.98 -3.15
C GLY A 81 -11.17 -2.41 -2.62
N PHE A 82 -11.37 -1.09 -2.67
CA PHE A 82 -12.64 -0.49 -2.26
C PHE A 82 -13.75 -0.83 -3.27
N MET A 83 -14.92 -1.18 -2.74
CA MET A 83 -16.12 -1.42 -3.53
C MET A 83 -17.04 -0.21 -3.43
N LEU A 84 -17.11 0.58 -4.49
CA LEU A 84 -18.01 1.72 -4.57
C LEU A 84 -19.26 1.33 -5.37
N ILE A 85 -20.38 1.12 -4.67
CA ILE A 85 -21.64 0.67 -5.28
C ILE A 85 -22.09 1.59 -6.42
N LYS A 86 -21.81 2.90 -6.33
CA LYS A 86 -22.12 3.88 -7.38
C LYS A 86 -21.38 3.65 -8.71
N GLU A 87 -20.33 2.85 -8.72
CA GLU A 87 -19.55 2.49 -9.91
C GLU A 87 -20.03 1.16 -10.53
N MET A 88 -21.07 0.55 -9.96
CA MET A 88 -21.63 -0.73 -10.39
C MET A 88 -23.00 -0.52 -11.01
N HIS A 89 -23.32 -1.28 -12.05
CA HIS A 89 -24.66 -1.29 -12.62
C HIS A 89 -25.00 -2.65 -13.21
N PHE A 90 -26.29 -2.98 -13.25
CA PHE A 90 -26.77 -4.18 -13.92
C PHE A 90 -27.03 -3.90 -15.40
N THR A 91 -26.72 -4.89 -16.23
CA THR A 91 -27.14 -4.97 -17.63
C THR A 91 -28.42 -5.80 -17.76
N ASP A 92 -29.15 -5.53 -18.84
CA ASP A 92 -30.41 -6.21 -19.19
C ASP A 92 -30.18 -7.65 -19.68
#